data_AF-A0A509L3K4-F1
#
_entry.id   AF-A0A509L3K4-F1
#
_cell.length_a   1.000
_cell.length_b   1.000
_cell.length_c   1.000
_cell.angle_alpha   90.00
_cell.angle_beta   90.00
_cell.angle_gamma   90.00
#
_symmetry.space_group_name_H-M   'P 1'
#
loop_
_entity.id
_entity.type
_entity.pdbx_description
1 polymer ?
#
loop_
_entity_poly.entity_id
_entity_poly.type
_entity_poly.pdbx_seq_one_letter_code
_entity_poly.pdbx_strand_id
1 'polypeptide(L)'
;DAEVGTFFLTDFLAQHFERLVWKGLGLDKNPKLLKVYFANYTRLLYLAQSDNPKIRHKAEQAAEKLGLRFEIRHTGYGCYETFLSSI
;
A
#
# COMPACT_ATOMS: atom_id res chain seq x y z
N ASP A 1 4.14 -4.86 15.34
CA ASP A 1 4.87 -3.62 15.63
C ASP A 1 4.78 -2.74 14.39
N ALA A 2 4.15 -1.57 14.48
CA ALA A 2 4.02 -0.68 13.34
C ALA A 2 5.23 0.26 13.35
N GLU A 3 6.25 -0.05 12.54
CA GLU A 3 7.43 0.83 12.49
C GLU A 3 7.02 2.22 12.01
N VAL A 4 7.58 3.23 12.66
CA VAL A 4 7.36 4.64 12.33
C VAL A 4 7.78 4.88 10.87
N GLY A 5 6.95 5.59 10.11
CA GLY A 5 7.22 5.86 8.69
C GLY A 5 6.72 4.79 7.71
N THR A 6 5.70 4.02 8.09
CA THR A 6 5.04 3.03 7.22
C THR A 6 3.79 3.60 6.57
N PHE A 7 3.73 3.60 5.23
CA PHE A 7 2.50 3.89 4.50
C PHE A 7 1.78 2.57 4.21
N PHE A 8 0.60 2.37 4.81
CA PHE A 8 -0.17 1.15 4.63
C PHE A 8 -1.03 1.25 3.38
N LEU A 9 -0.90 0.26 2.50
CA LEU A 9 -1.67 0.16 1.26
C LEU A 9 -2.50 -1.11 1.28
N THR A 10 -3.82 -1.02 1.16
CA THR A 10 -4.72 -2.19 1.01
C THR A 10 -5.03 -2.45 -0.46
N ASP A 11 -5.64 -3.60 -0.80
CA ASP A 11 -6.08 -3.89 -2.17
C ASP A 11 -6.92 -2.76 -2.79
N PHE A 12 -7.88 -2.22 -2.03
CA PHE A 12 -8.72 -1.12 -2.48
C PHE A 12 -7.90 0.14 -2.79
N LEU A 13 -6.98 0.50 -1.89
CA LEU A 13 -6.15 1.70 -2.07
C LEU A 13 -5.16 1.51 -3.22
N ALA A 14 -4.61 0.31 -3.40
CA ALA A 14 -3.74 -0.05 -4.52
C ALA A 14 -4.48 0.04 -5.86
N GLN A 15 -5.72 -0.44 -5.92
CA GLN A 15 -6.54 -0.37 -7.13
C GLN A 15 -6.87 1.07 -7.56
N HIS A 16 -7.10 1.95 -6.59
CA HIS A 16 -7.53 3.34 -6.81
C HIS A 16 -6.44 4.38 -6.50
N PHE A 17 -5.18 3.94 -6.37
CA PHE A 17 -4.05 4.77 -5.93
C PHE A 17 -3.94 6.07 -6.72
N GLU A 18 -4.04 5.99 -8.04
CA GLU A 18 -3.93 7.17 -8.90
C GLU A 18 -5.03 8.20 -8.66
N ARG A 19 -6.25 7.76 -8.36
CA ARG A 19 -7.37 8.69 -8.15
C ARG A 19 -7.35 9.25 -6.73
N LEU A 20 -7.15 8.39 -5.73
CA LEU A 20 -7.32 8.76 -4.32
C LEU A 20 -6.06 9.39 -3.73
N VAL A 21 -4.88 8.81 -4.01
CA VAL A 21 -3.61 9.29 -3.45
C VAL A 21 -2.97 10.29 -4.41
N TRP A 22 -2.73 9.87 -5.66
CA TRP A 22 -1.96 10.70 -6.59
C TRP A 22 -2.69 11.99 -6.98
N LYS A 23 -3.91 11.87 -7.52
CA LYS A 23 -4.74 13.02 -7.89
C LYS A 23 -5.41 13.66 -6.67
N GLY A 24 -5.89 12.85 -5.72
CA GLY A 24 -6.57 13.35 -4.52
C GLY A 24 -5.69 14.24 -3.63
N LEU A 25 -4.41 13.93 -3.49
CA LEU A 25 -3.45 14.79 -2.77
C LEU A 25 -2.80 15.85 -3.67
N GLY A 26 -3.19 15.91 -4.95
CA GLY A 26 -2.66 16.90 -5.91
C GLY A 26 -1.18 16.70 -6.27
N LEU A 27 -0.63 15.49 -6.09
CA LEU A 27 0.78 15.17 -6.36
C LEU A 27 1.12 15.34 -7.84
N ASP A 28 0.15 15.07 -8.72
CA ASP A 28 0.23 15.29 -10.17
C ASP A 28 0.53 16.75 -10.54
N LYS A 29 -0.10 17.70 -9.85
CA LYS A 29 0.02 19.14 -10.14
C LYS A 29 1.13 19.81 -9.34
N ASN A 30 1.50 19.25 -8.19
CA ASN A 30 2.45 19.85 -7.27
C ASN A 30 3.42 18.79 -6.74
N PRO A 31 4.49 18.46 -7.48
CA PRO A 31 5.45 17.44 -7.06
C PRO A 31 6.18 17.75 -5.74
N LYS A 32 6.22 19.03 -5.32
CA LYS A 32 6.74 19.43 -4.00
C LYS A 32 5.94 18.83 -2.83
N LEU A 33 4.64 18.59 -3.02
CA LEU A 33 3.78 17.98 -2.00
C LEU A 33 4.16 16.54 -1.71
N LEU A 34 4.76 15.83 -2.68
CA LEU A 34 5.25 14.47 -2.48
C LEU A 34 6.24 14.46 -1.31
N LYS A 35 7.21 15.38 -1.32
CA LYS A 35 8.20 15.49 -0.25
C LYS A 35 7.55 15.93 1.06
N VAL A 36 6.53 16.79 1.04
CA VAL A 36 5.86 17.23 2.28
C VAL A 36 5.06 16.10 2.92
N TYR A 37 4.25 15.38 2.15
CA TYR A 37 3.41 14.30 2.67
C TYR A 37 4.20 13.05 3.01
N PHE A 38 5.23 12.74 2.22
CA PHE A 38 5.98 11.48 2.35
C PHE A 38 7.38 11.64 2.95
N ALA A 39 7.78 12.83 3.43
CA ALA A 39 9.12 13.08 4.01
C ALA A 39 9.51 12.11 5.13
N ASN A 40 8.55 11.73 5.97
CA ASN A 40 8.77 10.87 7.13
C ASN A 40 8.41 9.40 6.85
N TYR A 41 8.07 9.08 5.60
CA TYR A 41 7.77 7.71 5.20
C TYR A 41 9.01 7.10 4.55
N THR A 42 9.38 5.91 5.02
CA THR A 42 10.54 5.18 4.48
C THR A 42 10.13 3.92 3.73
N ARG A 43 8.88 3.49 3.90
CA ARG A 43 8.36 2.26 3.30
C ARG A 43 6.86 2.32 3.04
N LEU A 44 6.44 1.55 2.05
CA LEU A 44 5.06 1.24 1.73
C LEU A 44 4.81 -0.25 2.02
N LEU A 45 3.91 -0.52 2.95
CA LEU A 45 3.51 -1.88 3.32
C LEU A 45 2.18 -2.21 2.66
N TYR A 46 2.21 -3.04 1.64
CA TYR A 46 1.04 -3.56 0.95
C TYR A 46 0.44 -4.73 1.74
N LEU A 47 -0.75 -4.51 2.30
CA LEU A 47 -1.57 -5.48 3.01
C LEU A 47 -2.46 -6.22 2.00
N ALA A 48 -1.94 -7.30 1.43
CA ALA A 48 -2.63 -8.10 0.42
C ALA A 48 -3.67 -9.01 1.08
N GLN A 49 -4.95 -8.80 0.75
CA GLN A 49 -6.07 -9.65 1.17
C GLN A 49 -6.34 -10.76 0.16
N SER A 50 -5.99 -10.53 -1.12
CA SER A 50 -6.15 -11.49 -2.22
C SER A 50 -4.82 -11.71 -2.94
N ASP A 51 -4.64 -12.88 -3.57
CA ASP A 51 -3.46 -13.16 -4.41
C ASP A 51 -3.66 -12.69 -5.87
N ASN A 52 -4.05 -11.43 -6.05
CA ASN A 52 -4.27 -10.88 -7.38
C ASN A 52 -2.99 -10.21 -7.90
N PRO A 53 -2.31 -10.77 -8.92
CA PRO A 53 -1.04 -10.24 -9.42
C PRO A 53 -1.20 -8.83 -10.03
N LYS A 54 -2.38 -8.49 -10.55
CA LYS A 54 -2.65 -7.14 -11.10
C LYS A 54 -2.67 -6.07 -10.01
N ILE A 55 -3.19 -6.39 -8.83
CA ILE A 55 -3.24 -5.46 -7.71
C ILE A 55 -1.85 -5.31 -7.09
N ARG A 56 -1.12 -6.43 -6.95
CA ARG A 56 0.28 -6.43 -6.52
C ARG A 56 1.13 -5.51 -7.41
N HIS A 57 1.03 -5.64 -8.72
CA HIS A 57 1.80 -4.79 -9.64
C HIS A 57 1.47 -3.29 -9.48
N LYS A 58 0.19 -2.94 -9.25
CA LYS A 58 -0.20 -1.55 -8.96
C LYS A 58 0.38 -1.04 -7.64
N ALA A 59 0.47 -1.90 -6.63
CA ALA A 59 1.06 -1.57 -5.34
C ALA A 59 2.57 -1.32 -5.46
N GLU A 60 3.27 -2.13 -6.25
CA GLU A 60 4.69 -1.94 -6.58
C GLU A 60 4.91 -0.58 -7.27
N GLN A 61 4.15 -0.31 -8.34
CA GLN A 61 4.22 0.97 -9.06
C GLN A 61 3.91 2.18 -8.17
N ALA A 62 2.99 2.03 -7.21
CA ALA A 62 2.69 3.07 -6.23
C ALA A 62 3.89 3.37 -5.33
N ALA A 63 4.58 2.33 -4.85
CA ALA A 63 5.78 2.50 -4.03
C ALA A 63 6.91 3.17 -4.82
N GLU A 64 7.11 2.78 -6.07
CA GLU A 64 8.09 3.42 -6.97
C GLU A 64 7.78 4.91 -7.19
N LYS A 65 6.51 5.25 -7.47
CA LYS A 65 6.07 6.64 -7.63
C LYS A 65 6.27 7.49 -6.37
N LEU A 66 6.13 6.88 -5.19
CA LEU A 66 6.33 7.55 -3.92
C LEU A 66 7.80 7.56 -3.48
N GLY A 67 8.68 6.80 -4.14
CA GLY A 67 10.08 6.63 -3.72
C GLY A 67 10.23 5.88 -2.40
N LEU A 68 9.27 5.00 -2.06
CA LEU A 68 9.25 4.26 -0.81
C LEU A 68 9.70 2.82 -1.03
N ARG A 69 10.34 2.21 -0.02
CA ARG A 69 10.65 0.77 -0.03
C ARG A 69 9.35 -0.03 -0.05
N PHE A 70 9.18 -0.90 -1.04
CA PHE A 70 8.01 -1.75 -1.15
C PHE A 70 8.15 -3.00 -0.26
N GLU A 71 7.15 -3.25 0.58
CA GLU A 71 7.00 -4.50 1.31
C GLU A 71 5.58 -5.03 1.14
N ILE A 72 5.41 -6.35 1.13
CA ILE A 72 4.11 -7.00 1.04
C ILE A 72 3.89 -7.91 2.25
N ARG A 73 2.70 -7.81 2.83
CA ARG A 73 2.20 -8.71 3.86
C ARG A 73 0.84 -9.23 3.44
N HIS A 74 0.75 -10.55 3.33
CA HIS A 74 -0.55 -11.19 3.14
C HIS A 74 -1.32 -11.14 4.46
N THR A 75 -2.45 -10.42 4.44
CA THR A 75 -3.34 -10.22 5.59
C THR A 75 -4.69 -10.90 5.40
N GLY A 76 -4.80 -11.78 4.40
CA GLY A 76 -6.01 -12.54 4.09
C GLY A 76 -6.50 -13.42 5.25
N TYR A 77 -7.64 -14.06 5.03
CA TYR A 77 -8.37 -14.99 5.90
C TYR A 77 -7.56 -16.20 6.43
N GLY A 78 -6.22 -16.18 6.43
CA GLY A 78 -5.40 -17.29 6.95
C GLY A 78 -5.73 -17.64 8.41
N CYS A 79 -6.19 -16.68 9.22
CA CYS A 79 -6.69 -16.98 10.57
C CYS A 79 -8.07 -17.67 10.57
N TYR A 80 -8.89 -17.45 9.55
CA TYR A 80 -10.21 -18.07 9.43
C TYR A 80 -10.14 -19.50 8.87
N GLU A 81 -9.23 -19.78 7.92
CA GLU A 81 -8.91 -21.15 7.51
C GLU A 81 -8.27 -21.94 8.65
N THR A 82 -7.39 -21.31 9.44
CA THR A 82 -6.84 -21.90 10.67
C THR A 82 -7.93 -22.12 11.72
N PHE A 83 -8.87 -21.17 11.87
CA PHE A 83 -10.01 -21.28 12.78
C PHE A 83 -10.97 -22.40 12.36
N LEU A 84 -11.38 -22.46 11.09
CA LEU A 84 -12.24 -23.51 10.53
C LEU A 84 -11.58 -24.90 10.55
N SER A 85 -10.26 -24.98 10.40
CA SER A 85 -9.53 -26.26 10.52
C SER A 85 -9.31 -26.69 11.98
N SER A 86 -9.60 -25.81 12.95
CA SER A 86 -9.46 -26.07 14.38
C SER A 86 -10.79 -26.34 15.08
N ILE A 87 -11.91 -26.38 14.35
CA ILE A 87 -13.24 -26.82 14.81
C ILE A 87 -13.53 -28.22 14.26
#